data_AF-A0A0T2KZF5-F1
#
_entry.id   AF-A0A0T2KZF5-F1
#
_cell.length_a   1.000
_cell.length_b   1.000
_cell.length_c   1.000
_cell.angle_alpha   90.00
_cell.angle_beta   90.00
_cell.angle_gamma   90.00
#
_symmetry.space_group_name_H-M   'P 1'
#
loop_
_entity.id
_entity.type
_entity.pdbx_description
1 polymer ?
#
loop_
_entity_poly.entity_id
_entity_poly.type
_entity_poly.pdbx_seq_one_letter_code
_entity_poly.pdbx_strand_id
1 'polypeptide(L)' 'MGRGRQKAKHTKIARELKSYSPSVNYSALERELHPQGEGDLYVDKWADEHEDEYEEEKA' A
#
# COMPACT_ATOMS: atom_id res chain seq x y z
N MET A 1 -30.06 27.73 20.51
CA MET A 1 -29.51 26.77 21.51
C MET A 1 -28.97 25.44 20.91
N GLY A 2 -28.64 25.33 19.61
CA GLY A 2 -28.22 24.04 19.00
C GLY A 2 -26.71 23.82 18.80
N ARG A 3 -25.88 24.87 18.91
CA ARG A 3 -24.46 24.82 18.52
C ARG A 3 -23.58 23.96 19.44
N GLY A 4 -23.82 23.95 20.75
CA GLY A 4 -23.03 23.15 21.70
C GLY A 4 -23.16 21.64 21.47
N ARG A 5 -24.37 21.18 21.13
CA ARG A 5 -24.64 19.77 20.81
C ARG A 5 -23.99 19.35 19.49
N GLN A 6 -24.02 20.21 18.48
CA GLN A 6 -23.29 19.96 17.23
C GLN A 6 -21.78 19.87 17.49
N LYS A 7 -21.22 20.83 18.25
CA LYS A 7 -19.79 20.82 18.59
C LYS A 7 -19.38 19.53 19.30
N ALA A 8 -20.14 19.07 20.28
CA ALA A 8 -19.88 17.81 20.99
C ALA A 8 -19.95 16.58 20.07
N LYS A 9 -20.92 16.54 19.14
CA LYS A 9 -21.03 15.47 18.15
C LYS A 9 -19.82 15.46 17.20
N HIS A 10 -19.41 16.62 16.68
CA HIS A 10 -18.27 16.72 15.79
C HIS A 10 -16.96 16.34 16.48
N THR A 11 -16.75 16.73 17.74
CA THR A 11 -15.54 16.32 18.48
C THR A 11 -15.49 14.81 18.71
N LYS A 12 -16.65 14.17 18.93
CA LYS A 12 -16.73 12.71 19.05
C LYS A 12 -16.36 12.02 17.75
N ILE A 13 -16.98 12.43 16.64
CA ILE A 13 -16.70 11.90 15.30
C ILE A 13 -15.22 12.12 14.93
N ALA A 14 -14.67 13.30 15.20
CA ALA A 14 -13.27 13.59 14.91
C ALA A 14 -12.30 12.68 15.70
N ARG A 15 -12.65 12.30 16.95
CA ARG A 15 -11.86 11.34 17.71
C ARG A 15 -11.96 9.93 17.12
N GLU A 16 -13.17 9.51 16.77
CA GLU A 16 -13.40 8.22 16.11
C GLU A 16 -12.61 8.13 14.79
N LEU A 17 -12.64 9.18 13.96
CA LEU A 17 -11.88 9.24 12.70
C LEU A 17 -10.37 9.24 12.91
N LYS A 18 -9.85 9.88 13.97
CA LYS A 18 -8.42 9.88 14.28
C LYS A 18 -7.92 8.51 14.74
N SER A 19 -8.75 7.77 15.46
CA SER A 19 -8.44 6.43 15.95
C SER A 19 -8.86 5.33 14.99
N TYR A 20 -9.54 5.67 13.90
CA TYR A 20 -9.99 4.73 12.89
C TYR A 20 -8.79 4.25 12.07
N SER A 21 -8.43 2.99 12.26
CA SER A 21 -7.60 2.25 11.32
C SER A 21 -8.52 1.41 10.44
N PRO A 22 -8.50 1.59 9.11
CA PRO A 22 -9.27 0.73 8.21
C PRO A 22 -8.87 -0.74 8.38
N SER A 23 -9.85 -1.65 8.34
CA SER A 23 -9.55 -3.07 8.23
C SER A 23 -8.98 -3.35 6.84
N VAL A 24 -7.76 -3.89 6.78
CA VAL A 24 -7.13 -4.31 5.52
C VAL A 24 -7.58 -5.73 5.19
N ASN A 25 -7.99 -5.98 3.95
CA ASN A 25 -8.28 -7.33 3.49
C ASN A 25 -6.97 -8.02 3.08
N TYR A 26 -6.37 -8.76 4.02
CA TYR A 26 -5.12 -9.48 3.80
C TYR A 26 -5.22 -10.54 2.68
N SER A 27 -6.38 -11.19 2.51
CA SER A 27 -6.56 -12.20 1.44
C SER A 27 -6.48 -11.60 0.02
N ALA A 28 -6.92 -10.35 -0.14
CA ALA A 28 -6.80 -9.64 -1.41
C ALA A 28 -5.35 -9.23 -1.67
N LEU A 29 -4.65 -8.74 -0.64
CA LEU A 29 -3.24 -8.35 -0.70
C LEU A 29 -2.33 -9.53 -1.06
N GLU A 30 -2.53 -10.68 -0.42
CA GLU A 30 -1.76 -11.90 -0.70
C GLU A 30 -1.91 -12.33 -2.17
N ARG A 31 -3.11 -12.22 -2.73
CA ARG A 31 -3.36 -12.57 -4.14
C ARG A 31 -2.68 -11.61 -5.12
N GLU A 32 -2.56 -10.33 -4.77
CA GLU A 32 -1.83 -9.35 -5.57
C GLU A 32 -0.31 -9.54 -5.46
N LEU A 33 0.18 -9.89 -4.27
CA LEU A 33 1.61 -10.09 -4.01
C LEU A 33 2.13 -11.42 -4.56
N HIS A 34 1.30 -12.46 -4.58
CA HIS A 34 1.62 -13.77 -5.16
C HIS A 34 0.88 -13.98 -6.48
N PRO A 35 1.40 -13.46 -7.62
CA PRO A 35 0.86 -13.83 -8.91
C PRO A 35 0.96 -15.35 -9.08
N GLN A 36 -0.15 -15.97 -9.46
CA GLN A 36 -0.28 -17.41 -9.70
C GLN A 36 0.50 -17.78 -10.96
N GLY A 37 1.81 -18.00 -10.82
CA GLY A 37 2.71 -18.34 -11.91
C GLY A 37 4.14 -18.42 -11.40
N GLU A 38 4.54 -19.59 -10.90
CA GLU A 38 5.87 -19.85 -10.32
C GLU A 38 7.04 -19.55 -11.27
N GLY A 39 6.79 -19.38 -12.58
CA GLY A 39 7.84 -19.18 -13.59
C GLY A 39 8.40 -17.76 -13.72
N ASP A 40 7.70 -16.72 -13.26
CA ASP A 40 8.03 -15.31 -13.56
C ASP A 40 8.41 -14.48 -12.31
N LEU A 41 8.39 -15.11 -11.13
CA LEU A 41 8.63 -14.45 -9.83
C LEU A 41 10.11 -14.16 -9.53
N TYR A 42 11.01 -14.93 -10.16
CA TYR A 42 12.45 -14.83 -9.95
C TYR A 42 13.16 -14.13 -11.12
N VAL A 43 12.41 -13.73 -12.15
CA VAL A 43 12.92 -12.91 -13.24
C VAL A 43 12.78 -11.47 -12.78
N ASP A 44 13.93 -10.82 -12.54
CA ASP A 44 13.95 -9.39 -12.27
C ASP A 44 13.48 -8.65 -13.53
N LYS A 45 12.29 -8.01 -13.44
CA LYS A 45 11.69 -7.30 -14.57
C LYS A 45 12.49 -6.07 -15.01
N TRP A 46 13.43 -5.62 -14.19
CA TRP A 46 14.29 -4.47 -14.48
C TRP A 46 15.72 -4.86 -14.84
N ALA A 47 16.01 -6.17 -14.96
CA ALA A 47 17.34 -6.64 -15.36
C ALA A 47 17.80 -6.01 -16.67
N ASP A 48 16.92 -5.94 -17.68
CA ASP A 48 17.21 -5.37 -19.00
C ASP A 48 17.51 -3.86 -18.95
N GLU A 49 16.99 -3.13 -17.94
CA GLU A 49 17.19 -1.67 -17.81
C GLU A 49 18.56 -1.32 -17.20
N HIS A 50 19.13 -2.25 -16.44
CA HIS A 50 20.45 -2.08 -15.81
C HIS A 50 21.56 -2.89 -16.48
N GLU A 51 21.25 -3.71 -17.50
CA GLU A 51 22.24 -4.51 -18.21
C GLU A 51 23.31 -3.63 -18.87
N ASP A 52 22.91 -2.49 -19.46
CA ASP A 52 23.82 -1.51 -20.08
C ASP A 52 24.78 -0.87 -19.06
N GLU A 53 24.29 -0.51 -17.86
CA GLU A 53 25.14 0.04 -16.78
C GLU A 53 26.11 -1.01 -16.23
N TYR A 54 25.67 -2.26 -16.10
CA TYR A 54 26.51 -3.37 -15.63
C TYR A 54 27.62 -3.75 -16.64
N GLU A 55 27.33 -3.72 -17.94
CA GLU A 55 28.34 -3.99 -18.99
C GLU A 55 29.34 -2.84 -19.13
N GLU A 56 28.93 -1.58 -18.94
CA GLU A 56 29.83 -0.41 -18.93
C GLU A 56 30.76 -0.39 -17.70
N GLU A 57 30.28 -0.78 -16.50
CA GLU A 57 31.12 -0.88 -15.28
C GLU A 57 32.18 -2.00 -15.38
N LYS A 58 31.92 -3.02 -16.21
CA LYS A 58 32.78 -4.21 -16.35
C LYS A 58 33.86 -4.05 -17.44
N ALA A 59 33.74 -3.06 -18.32
CA ALA A 59 34.68 -2.75 -19.41
C ALA A 59 35.88 -1.90 -18.93
#